data_AF-A0A8J7SJ89-F1
#
_entry.id   AF-A0A8J7SJ89-F1
#
_cell.length_a   1.000
_cell.length_b   1.000
_cell.length_c   1.000
_cell.angle_alpha   90.00
_cell.angle_beta   90.00
_cell.angle_gamma   90.00
#
_symmetry.space_group_name_H-M   'P 1'
#
loop_
_entity.id
_entity.type
_entity.pdbx_description
1 polymer ?
#
loop_
_entity_poly.entity_id
_entity_poly.type
_entity_poly.pdbx_seq_one_letter_code
_entity_poly.pdbx_strand_id
1 'polypeptide(L)' 'MPTIAELEREVMKLPDDQRVALIHRILETSDSTEGEDVAVLWSDEIVRRIELLDKGLTQRIPASDVFRELDQRWA' A
#
# COMPACT_ATOMS: atom_id res chain seq x y z
N MET A 1 -16.55 -12.29 -20.75
CA MET A 1 -15.47 -12.21 -19.75
C MET A 1 -15.77 -13.22 -18.66
N PRO A 2 -14.77 -13.94 -18.12
CA PRO A 2 -14.99 -14.82 -16.98
C PRO A 2 -15.48 -14.00 -15.78
N THR A 3 -16.34 -14.60 -14.98
CA THR A 3 -16.76 -14.04 -13.69
C THR A 3 -15.63 -14.14 -12.67
N ILE A 4 -15.69 -13.34 -11.60
CA ILE A 4 -14.72 -13.41 -10.50
C ILE A 4 -14.67 -14.82 -9.91
N ALA A 5 -15.83 -15.45 -9.69
CA ALA A 5 -15.92 -16.81 -9.16
C ALA A 5 -15.27 -17.86 -10.07
N GLU A 6 -15.33 -17.68 -11.38
CA GLU A 6 -14.63 -18.55 -12.34
C GLU A 6 -13.11 -18.35 -12.26
N LEU A 7 -12.64 -17.10 -12.14
CA LEU A 7 -11.22 -16.79 -12.00
C LEU A 7 -10.65 -17.33 -10.68
N GLU A 8 -11.34 -17.14 -9.55
CA GLU A 8 -10.95 -17.66 -8.25
C GLU A 8 -10.77 -19.17 -8.30
N ARG A 9 -11.72 -19.88 -8.92
CA ARG A 9 -11.65 -21.34 -9.06
C ARG A 9 -10.42 -21.79 -9.84
N GLU A 10 -10.05 -21.09 -10.92
CA GLU A 10 -8.88 -21.43 -11.71
C GLU A 10 -7.57 -21.08 -10.97
N VAL A 11 -7.51 -19.93 -10.29
CA VAL A 11 -6.35 -19.53 -9.49
C VAL A 11 -6.09 -20.51 -8.35
N MET A 12 -7.14 -21.03 -7.71
CA MET A 12 -7.01 -22.02 -6.64
C MET A 12 -6.48 -23.38 -7.10
N LYS A 13 -6.48 -23.68 -8.40
CA LYS A 13 -5.85 -24.90 -8.95
C LYS A 13 -4.34 -24.76 -9.11
N LEU A 14 -3.80 -23.55 -9.04
CA LEU A 14 -2.37 -23.31 -9.20
C LEU A 14 -1.59 -23.74 -7.94
N PRO A 15 -0.35 -24.25 -8.13
CA PRO A 15 0.63 -24.36 -7.06
C PRO A 15 0.80 -23.07 -6.25
N ASP A 16 1.20 -23.19 -4.99
CA ASP A 16 1.30 -22.08 -4.04
C ASP A 16 2.19 -20.93 -4.53
N ASP A 17 3.38 -21.28 -5.03
CA ASP A 17 4.35 -20.36 -5.63
C ASP A 17 3.77 -19.61 -6.83
N GLN A 18 2.99 -20.29 -7.67
CA GLN A 18 2.35 -19.69 -8.84
C GLN A 18 1.20 -18.75 -8.47
N ARG A 19 0.44 -19.06 -7.40
CA ARG A 19 -0.59 -18.14 -6.88
C ARG A 19 0.04 -16.86 -6.35
N VAL A 20 1.12 -16.98 -5.58
CA VAL A 20 1.85 -15.81 -5.05
C VAL A 20 2.40 -14.96 -6.20
N ALA A 21 3.04 -15.57 -7.19
CA ALA A 21 3.55 -14.86 -8.37
C ALA A 21 2.43 -14.13 -9.14
N LEU A 22 1.27 -14.75 -9.29
CA LEU A 22 0.11 -14.13 -9.95
C LEU A 22 -0.43 -12.93 -9.15
N ILE A 23 -0.57 -13.07 -7.82
CA ILE A 23 -1.01 -11.98 -6.94
C ILE A 23 -0.06 -10.78 -7.07
N HIS A 24 1.25 -11.01 -7.00
CA HIS A 24 2.26 -9.97 -7.15
C HIS A 24 2.10 -9.22 -8.48
N ARG A 25 1.99 -9.95 -9.60
CA ARG A 25 1.83 -9.34 -10.92
C ARG A 25 0.55 -8.51 -11.04
N ILE A 26 -0.56 -8.98 -10.46
CA ILE A 26 -1.83 -8.23 -10.46
C ILE A 26 -1.69 -6.92 -9.68
N LEU A 27 -1.04 -6.96 -8.51
CA LEU A 27 -0.79 -5.77 -7.70
C LEU A 27 0.10 -4.76 -8.43
N GLU A 28 1.22 -5.20 -9.02
CA GLU A 28 2.11 -4.33 -9.80
C GLU A 28 1.38 -3.61 -10.94
N THR A 29 0.50 -4.31 -11.64
CA THR A 29 -0.29 -3.70 -12.73
C THR A 29 -1.39 -2.76 -12.24
N SER A 30 -1.86 -2.92 -11.00
CA SER A 30 -2.86 -2.04 -10.39
C SER A 30 -2.24 -0.73 -9.90
N ASP A 31 -1.03 -0.81 -9.35
CA ASP A 31 -0.25 0.33 -8.87
C ASP A 31 0.28 1.22 -10.01
N SER A 32 0.35 0.69 -11.23
CA SER A 32 0.80 1.41 -12.43
C SER A 32 -0.16 2.51 -12.93
N THR A 33 -1.25 2.78 -12.19
CA THR A 33 -2.29 3.74 -12.59
C THR A 33 -2.11 5.14 -12.01
N GLU A 34 -1.08 5.35 -11.19
CA GLU A 34 -0.70 6.70 -10.76
C GLU A 34 -0.14 7.46 -11.96
N GLY A 35 -0.95 8.37 -12.53
CA GLY A 35 -0.50 9.26 -13.59
C GLY A 35 0.76 10.03 -13.16
N GLU A 36 1.61 10.41 -14.11
CA GLU A 36 2.88 11.12 -13.87
C GLU A 36 2.71 12.32 -12.90
N ASP A 37 1.57 13.01 -12.97
CA ASP A 37 1.20 14.11 -12.07
C ASP A 37 1.11 13.69 -10.59
N VAL A 38 0.60 12.49 -10.30
CA VAL A 38 0.48 11.96 -8.93
C VAL A 38 1.86 11.69 -8.33
N ALA A 39 2.78 11.14 -9.11
CA ALA A 39 4.15 10.87 -8.66
C ALA A 39 4.91 12.17 -8.34
N VAL A 40 4.72 13.23 -9.13
CA VAL A 40 5.30 14.55 -8.88
C VAL A 40 4.71 15.17 -7.61
N LEU A 41 3.37 15.16 -7.47
CA LEU A 41 2.70 15.69 -6.26
C LEU A 41 3.13 14.94 -4.99
N TRP A 42 3.32 13.63 -5.06
CA TRP A 42 3.86 12.85 -3.95
C TRP A 42 5.30 13.23 -3.60
N SER A 43 6.14 13.44 -4.62
CA SER A 43 7.53 13.86 -4.42
C SER A 43 7.60 15.21 -3.71
N ASP A 44 6.80 16.18 -4.15
CA ASP A 44 6.69 17.49 -3.52
C ASP A 44 6.22 17.40 -2.06
N GLU A 45 5.23 16.55 -1.79
CA GLU A 45 4.72 16.35 -0.43
C GLU A 45 5.75 15.69 0.49
N ILE A 46 6.52 14.72 -0.02
CA ILE A 46 7.60 14.07 0.75
C ILE A 46 8.65 15.12 1.16
N VAL A 47 9.11 15.93 0.21
CA VAL A 47 10.07 17.01 0.48
C VAL A 47 9.50 17.99 1.51
N ARG A 48 8.26 18.44 1.33
CA ARG A 48 7.59 19.34 2.27
C ARG A 48 7.51 18.75 3.69
N ARG A 49 7.18 17.46 3.83
CA ARG A 49 7.09 16.80 5.13
C ARG A 49 8.43 16.67 5.82
N ILE A 50 9.49 16.37 5.08
CA ILE A 50 10.86 16.33 5.62
C ILE A 50 11.25 17.71 6.15
N GLU A 51 11.03 18.78 5.38
CA GLU A 51 11.35 20.13 5.84
C GLU A 51 10.59 20.54 7.11
N LEU A 52 9.30 20.21 7.19
CA LEU A 52 8.51 20.50 8.39
C LEU A 52 8.97 19.68 9.59
N LEU A 53 9.43 18.45 9.38
CA LEU A 53 10.02 17.63 10.44
C LEU A 53 11.33 18.24 10.93
N ASP A 54 12.21 18.65 10.02
CA ASP A 54 13.52 19.25 10.32
C ASP A 54 13.39 20.60 11.03
N LYS A 55 12.42 21.42 10.61
CA LYS A 55 12.09 22.70 11.25
C LYS A 55 11.39 22.55 12.61
N GLY A 56 11.08 21.32 13.04
CA GLY A 56 10.35 21.05 14.28
C GLY A 56 8.88 21.50 14.26
N LEU A 57 8.32 21.71 13.07
CA LEU A 57 6.94 22.19 12.86
C LEU A 57 5.93 21.03 12.74
N THR A 58 6.40 19.79 12.78
CA THR A 58 5.55 18.59 12.73
C THR A 58 5.36 18.02 14.13
N GLN A 59 4.11 17.83 14.54
CA GLN A 59 3.78 17.08 15.75
C GLN A 59 4.12 15.61 15.54
N ARG A 60 5.00 15.07 16.39
CA ARG A 60 5.44 13.67 16.33
C ARG A 60 4.70 12.86 17.38
N ILE A 61 4.35 11.63 17.03
CA ILE A 61 3.77 10.66 17.96
C ILE A 61 4.77 9.50 18.07
N PRO A 62 5.15 9.06 19.28
CA PRO A 62 5.96 7.86 19.45
C PRO A 62 5.29 6.65 18.79
N ALA A 63 6.06 5.84 18.08
CA ALA A 63 5.53 4.66 17.41
C ALA A 63 4.84 3.69 18.39
N SER A 64 5.35 3.57 19.63
CA SER A 64 4.72 2.75 20.69
C SER A 64 3.30 3.20 21.02
N ASP A 65 3.04 4.51 20.99
CA ASP A 65 1.72 5.04 21.27
C ASP A 65 0.74 4.73 20.13
N VAL A 66 1.22 4.82 18.88
CA VAL A 66 0.43 4.44 17.70
C VAL A 66 0.04 2.96 17.76
N PHE A 67 1.00 2.05 17.96
CA PHE A 67 0.71 0.61 18.00
C PHE A 67 -0.24 0.26 19.15
N ARG A 68 -0.05 0.84 20.33
CA ARG A 68 -0.95 0.65 21.46
C ARG A 68 -2.38 1.08 21.15
N GLU A 69 -2.58 2.19 20.44
CA GLU A 69 -3.91 2.64 20.03
C GLU A 69 -4.56 1.69 19.02
N LEU A 70 -3.79 1.20 18.04
CA LEU A 70 -4.28 0.23 17.05
C LEU A 70 -4.71 -1.08 17.72
N ASP A 71 -3.90 -1.61 18.63
CA ASP A 71 -4.22 -2.80 19.40
C ASP A 71 -5.51 -2.62 20.20
N GLN A 72 -5.71 -1.45 20.84
CA GLN A 72 -6.94 -1.17 21.58
C GLN A 72 -8.18 -1.08 20.70
N ARG A 73 -8.03 -0.65 19.45
CA ARG A 73 -9.15 -0.42 18.53
C ARG A 73 -9.58 -1.66 17.77
N TRP A 74 -8.65 -2.59 17.52
CA TRP A 74 -8.86 -3.72 16.62
C TRP A 74 -8.47 -5.10 17.20
N ALA A 75 -8.10 -5.19 18.47
CA ALA A 75 -8.08 -6.46 19.21
C ALA A 75 -9.48 -6.85 19.69
#